data_AF-A0A848BU99-F1
#
_entry.id   AF-A0A848BU99-F1
#
_cell.length_a   1.000
_cell.length_b   1.000
_cell.length_c   1.000
_cell.angle_alpha   90.00
_cell.angle_beta   90.00
_cell.angle_gamma   90.00
#
_symmetry.space_group_name_H-M   'P 1'
#
loop_
_entity.id
_entity.type
_entity.pdbx_description
1 polymer ?
#
loop_
_entity_poly.entity_id
_entity_poly.type
_entity_poly.pdbx_seq_one_letter_code
_entity_poly.pdbx_strand_id
1 'polypeptide(L)'
;MAQAKDETIMKTYIGTKIIMAAPCKAWKEMGKHKVGEDGYRVEYPDGYISWSPKDTFDKAYHELTGDMNFGMALDALRTGHKVSRRNWNGKGQYIELALRIRYIDHKGNEINANHDTMGNKAIAFVGNQGVQLGWLASQADMLSDDWYIV
;
A
#
# COMPACT_ATOMS: atom_id res chain seq x y z
N MET A 1 -10.10 -40.46 -11.13
CA MET A 1 -10.82 -39.21 -11.48
C MET A 1 -9.82 -38.07 -11.33
N ALA A 2 -9.64 -37.28 -12.39
CA ALA A 2 -8.69 -36.18 -12.39
C ALA A 2 -9.08 -35.16 -11.31
N GLN A 3 -8.13 -34.84 -10.41
CA GLN A 3 -8.25 -33.67 -9.55
C GLN A 3 -8.33 -32.45 -10.48
N ALA A 4 -9.50 -31.82 -10.55
CA ALA A 4 -9.60 -30.46 -11.04
C ALA A 4 -8.70 -29.63 -10.12
N LYS A 5 -7.54 -29.22 -10.64
CA LYS A 5 -6.79 -28.11 -10.07
C LYS A 5 -7.70 -26.91 -10.21
N ASP A 6 -8.41 -26.57 -9.13
CA ASP A 6 -8.98 -25.25 -8.97
C ASP A 6 -7.78 -24.30 -8.89
N GLU A 7 -7.27 -23.86 -10.04
CA GLU A 7 -6.24 -22.82 -10.14
C GLU A 7 -6.88 -21.52 -9.68
N THR A 8 -7.04 -21.41 -8.36
CA THR A 8 -7.49 -20.22 -7.70
C THR A 8 -6.44 -19.15 -7.94
N ILE A 9 -6.78 -18.20 -8.80
CA ILE A 9 -5.88 -17.12 -9.21
C ILE A 9 -5.54 -16.29 -7.97
N MET A 10 -4.27 -16.34 -7.54
CA MET A 10 -3.75 -15.48 -6.49
C MET A 10 -3.78 -14.04 -6.98
N LYS A 11 -4.32 -13.15 -6.14
CA LYS A 11 -4.36 -11.72 -6.41
C LYS A 11 -3.61 -10.97 -5.32
N THR A 12 -3.09 -9.81 -5.66
CA THR A 12 -2.44 -8.92 -4.70
C THR A 12 -3.49 -8.08 -3.99
N TYR A 13 -3.34 -7.88 -2.69
CA TYR A 13 -4.20 -7.03 -1.89
C TYR A 13 -3.36 -6.07 -1.04
N ILE A 14 -3.90 -4.89 -0.76
CA ILE A 14 -3.31 -3.89 0.15
C ILE A 14 -4.20 -3.65 1.37
N GLY A 15 -3.55 -3.62 2.53
CA GLY A 15 -4.06 -3.12 3.80
C GLY A 15 -2.87 -2.53 4.58
N THR A 16 -2.71 -2.89 5.84
CA THR A 16 -1.45 -2.57 6.58
C THR A 16 -0.20 -3.24 6.01
N LYS A 17 -0.39 -4.23 5.14
CA LYS A 17 0.64 -4.96 4.39
C LYS A 17 0.13 -5.23 2.98
N ILE A 18 1.05 -5.38 2.03
CA ILE A 18 0.74 -5.96 0.71
C ILE A 18 0.94 -7.47 0.80
N ILE A 19 -0.07 -8.22 0.37
CA ILE A 19 -0.17 -9.67 0.50
C ILE A 19 -0.72 -10.28 -0.78
N MET A 20 -0.46 -11.57 -1.00
CA MET A 20 -1.16 -12.33 -2.02
C MET A 20 -2.28 -13.13 -1.35
N ALA A 21 -3.47 -13.15 -1.95
CA ALA A 21 -4.55 -14.00 -1.47
C ALA A 21 -5.40 -14.58 -2.59
N ALA A 22 -6.03 -15.71 -2.30
CA ALA A 22 -7.06 -16.31 -3.14
C ALA A 22 -8.22 -16.84 -2.30
N PRO A 23 -9.45 -16.84 -2.85
CA PRO A 23 -10.59 -17.49 -2.20
C PRO A 23 -10.24 -18.93 -1.80
N CYS A 24 -10.52 -19.30 -0.56
CA CYS A 24 -10.18 -20.62 -0.04
C CYS A 24 -11.13 -20.99 1.11
N LYS A 25 -11.63 -22.22 1.10
CA LYS A 25 -12.38 -22.76 2.24
C LYS A 25 -11.45 -22.96 3.44
N ALA A 26 -11.95 -22.74 4.65
CA ALA A 26 -11.20 -23.02 5.87
C ALA A 26 -10.72 -24.48 5.89
N TRP A 27 -9.41 -24.70 5.99
CA TRP A 27 -8.82 -26.05 6.01
C TRP A 27 -8.65 -26.63 7.42
N LYS A 28 -8.87 -25.83 8.46
CA LYS A 28 -8.85 -26.23 9.87
C LYS A 28 -9.75 -25.31 10.67
N GLU A 29 -10.17 -25.74 11.85
CA GLU A 29 -10.89 -24.89 12.80
C GLU A 29 -9.98 -23.77 13.33
N MET A 30 -10.51 -22.55 13.39
CA MET A 30 -9.77 -21.36 13.86
C MET A 30 -10.70 -20.47 14.68
N GLY A 31 -10.58 -20.57 16.01
CA GLY A 31 -11.45 -19.85 16.94
C GLY A 31 -12.91 -20.29 16.80
N LYS A 32 -13.76 -19.40 16.28
CA LYS A 32 -15.19 -19.67 16.07
C LYS A 32 -15.51 -20.22 14.68
N HIS A 33 -14.53 -20.26 13.78
CA HIS A 33 -14.70 -20.65 12.38
C HIS A 33 -14.46 -22.16 12.19
N LYS A 34 -15.38 -22.80 11.48
CA LYS A 34 -15.35 -24.23 11.18
C LYS A 34 -14.72 -24.51 9.82
N VAL A 35 -14.27 -25.75 9.64
CA VAL A 35 -13.78 -26.26 8.35
C VAL A 35 -14.87 -26.10 7.29
N GLY A 36 -14.49 -25.65 6.10
CA GLY A 36 -15.42 -25.45 4.97
C GLY A 36 -16.07 -24.06 4.89
N GLU A 37 -15.86 -23.18 5.87
CA GLU A 37 -16.31 -21.78 5.80
C GLU A 37 -15.58 -21.00 4.70
N ASP A 38 -16.24 -19.99 4.12
CA ASP A 38 -15.67 -19.12 3.09
C ASP A 38 -14.67 -18.13 3.67
N GLY A 39 -13.55 -17.98 2.96
CA GLY A 39 -12.51 -17.03 3.31
C GLY A 39 -11.42 -16.96 2.26
N TYR A 40 -10.24 -16.56 2.70
CA TYR A 40 -9.08 -16.35 1.84
C TYR A 40 -7.86 -17.05 2.40
N ARG A 41 -7.13 -17.75 1.54
CA ARG A 41 -5.76 -18.16 1.82
C ARG A 41 -4.87 -16.96 1.56
N VAL A 42 -4.10 -16.55 2.56
CA VAL A 42 -3.22 -15.39 2.54
C VAL A 42 -1.77 -15.84 2.60
N GLU A 43 -0.97 -15.41 1.64
CA GLU A 43 0.49 -15.56 1.62
C GLU A 43 1.16 -14.22 1.86
N TYR A 44 2.06 -14.20 2.84
CA TYR A 44 2.86 -13.02 3.17
C TYR A 44 4.21 -13.06 2.43
N PRO A 45 4.90 -11.91 2.27
CA PRO A 45 6.19 -11.85 1.58
C PRO A 45 7.30 -12.74 2.16
N ASP A 46 7.22 -13.09 3.45
CA ASP A 46 8.14 -13.99 4.14
C ASP A 46 7.82 -15.48 3.93
N GLY A 47 6.78 -15.80 3.15
CA GLY A 47 6.31 -17.16 2.91
C GLY A 47 5.37 -17.70 3.98
N TYR A 48 5.02 -16.92 5.01
CA TYR A 48 4.00 -17.32 5.98
C TYR A 48 2.64 -17.45 5.28
N ILE A 49 1.91 -18.52 5.60
CA ILE A 49 0.59 -18.80 5.02
C ILE A 49 -0.44 -18.82 6.14
N SER A 50 -1.54 -18.10 5.95
CA SER A 50 -2.68 -18.09 6.87
C SER A 50 -4.01 -18.16 6.13
N TRP A 51 -5.09 -18.38 6.86
CA TRP A 51 -6.44 -18.24 6.35
C TRP A 51 -7.13 -17.11 7.09
N SER A 52 -7.92 -16.31 6.37
CA SER A 52 -8.74 -15.25 6.94
C SER A 52 -10.22 -15.46 6.58
N PRO A 53 -11.16 -15.34 7.52
CA PRO A 53 -12.59 -15.35 7.22
C PRO A 53 -12.94 -14.27 6.20
N LYS A 54 -13.92 -14.55 5.32
CA LYS A 54 -14.30 -13.64 4.23
C LYS A 54 -14.58 -12.21 4.72
N ASP A 55 -15.51 -12.06 5.66
CA ASP A 55 -15.91 -10.73 6.16
C ASP A 55 -14.77 -9.97 6.85
N THR A 56 -13.87 -10.68 7.51
CA THR A 56 -12.68 -10.09 8.15
C THR A 56 -11.68 -9.64 7.10
N PHE A 57 -11.46 -10.48 6.08
CA PHE A 57 -10.53 -10.19 5.00
C PHE A 57 -11.00 -9.00 4.18
N ASP A 58 -12.25 -9.00 3.73
CA ASP A 58 -12.83 -7.96 2.86
C ASP A 58 -12.88 -6.58 3.54
N LYS A 59 -12.94 -6.52 4.88
CA LYS A 59 -12.86 -5.27 5.65
C LYS A 59 -11.44 -4.75 5.84
N ALA A 60 -10.45 -5.62 5.79
CA ALA A 60 -9.06 -5.30 6.11
C ALA A 60 -8.17 -5.13 4.87
N TYR A 61 -8.57 -5.73 3.74
CA TYR A 61 -7.77 -5.85 2.54
C TYR A 61 -8.57 -5.47 1.31
N HIS A 62 -7.93 -4.69 0.44
CA HIS A 62 -8.51 -4.27 -0.82
C HIS A 62 -7.68 -4.84 -1.95
N GLU A 63 -8.35 -5.41 -2.96
CA GLU A 63 -7.70 -6.00 -4.12
C GLU A 63 -6.89 -4.90 -4.85
N LEU A 64 -5.59 -5.14 -5.04
CA LEU A 64 -4.69 -4.25 -5.75
C LEU A 64 -4.80 -4.49 -7.27
N THR A 65 -6.01 -4.48 -7.80
CA THR A 65 -6.31 -4.73 -9.22
C THR A 65 -6.82 -3.51 -9.96
N GLY A 66 -6.92 -2.36 -9.29
CA GLY A 66 -7.37 -1.11 -9.87
C GLY A 66 -6.84 0.09 -9.13
N ASP A 67 -7.46 1.23 -9.41
CA ASP A 67 -7.13 2.44 -8.71
C ASP A 67 -7.47 2.35 -7.20
N MET A 68 -6.73 3.07 -6.40
CA MET A 68 -6.74 3.09 -4.95
C MET A 68 -7.32 4.42 -4.46
N ASN A 69 -7.89 4.40 -3.26
CA ASN A 69 -8.19 5.65 -2.55
C ASN A 69 -6.92 6.25 -1.92
N PHE A 70 -7.03 7.50 -1.46
CA PHE A 70 -5.91 8.19 -0.83
C PHE A 70 -5.34 7.48 0.41
N GLY A 71 -6.19 6.85 1.23
CA GLY A 71 -5.75 6.11 2.42
C GLY A 71 -4.83 4.93 2.07
N MET A 72 -5.22 4.14 1.07
CA MET A 72 -4.40 3.05 0.54
C MET A 72 -3.11 3.56 -0.10
N ALA A 73 -3.15 4.71 -0.78
CA ALA A 73 -1.95 5.35 -1.31
C ALA A 73 -0.95 5.71 -0.18
N LEU A 74 -1.44 6.20 0.96
CA LEU A 74 -0.59 6.45 2.14
C LEU A 74 0.00 5.16 2.73
N ASP A 75 -0.76 4.06 2.76
CA ASP A 75 -0.25 2.76 3.21
C ASP A 75 0.80 2.18 2.25
N ALA A 76 0.61 2.37 0.94
CA ALA A 76 1.61 2.03 -0.07
C ALA A 76 2.91 2.83 0.14
N LEU A 77 2.82 4.14 0.41
CA LEU A 77 3.98 4.98 0.73
C LEU A 77 4.73 4.49 1.99
N ARG A 78 3.99 4.14 3.06
CA ARG A 78 4.58 3.62 4.31
C ARG A 78 5.31 2.30 4.12
N THR A 79 4.91 1.52 3.12
CA THR A 79 5.56 0.26 2.75
C THR A 79 6.64 0.42 1.68
N GLY A 80 7.02 1.66 1.34
CA GLY A 80 8.13 1.97 0.44
C GLY A 80 7.78 2.01 -1.04
N HIS A 81 6.49 1.92 -1.38
CA HIS A 81 6.04 2.06 -2.76
C HIS A 81 5.98 3.53 -3.18
N LYS A 82 6.05 3.75 -4.49
CA LYS A 82 5.78 5.02 -5.14
C LYS A 82 4.34 4.99 -5.61
N VAL A 83 3.63 6.11 -5.51
CA VAL A 83 2.24 6.19 -5.97
C VAL A 83 2.01 7.43 -6.80
N SER A 84 1.08 7.33 -7.74
CA SER A 84 0.67 8.42 -8.61
C SER A 84 -0.84 8.41 -8.78
N ARG A 85 -1.38 9.46 -9.40
CA ARG A 85 -2.78 9.56 -9.79
C ARG A 85 -2.90 9.51 -11.30
N ARG A 86 -3.94 8.83 -11.80
CA ARG A 86 -4.20 8.74 -13.25
C ARG A 86 -4.31 10.11 -13.91
N ASN A 87 -4.97 11.05 -13.22
CA ASN A 87 -5.29 12.37 -13.76
C ASN A 87 -4.33 13.49 -13.30
N TRP A 88 -3.08 13.17 -12.95
CA TRP A 88 -2.07 14.21 -12.72
C TRP A 88 -1.59 14.86 -14.02
N ASN A 89 -1.31 16.17 -13.95
CA ASN A 89 -0.99 17.02 -15.11
C ASN A 89 0.42 16.77 -15.72
N GLY A 90 1.08 15.65 -15.41
CA GLY A 90 2.38 15.31 -15.98
C GLY A 90 2.67 13.82 -16.01
N LYS A 91 3.25 13.35 -17.12
CA LYS A 91 3.70 11.96 -17.26
C LYS A 91 4.85 11.66 -16.31
N GLY A 92 4.79 10.51 -15.64
CA GLY A 92 5.87 10.05 -14.75
C GLY A 92 5.97 10.80 -13.43
N GLN A 93 4.97 11.63 -13.08
CA GLN A 93 4.89 12.23 -11.76
C GLN A 93 4.48 11.18 -10.73
N TYR A 94 5.09 11.20 -9.55
CA TYR A 94 4.73 10.33 -8.43
C TYR A 94 5.08 10.99 -7.10
N ILE A 95 4.53 10.45 -6.02
CA ILE A 95 4.98 10.74 -4.66
C ILE A 95 5.64 9.52 -4.05
N GLU A 96 6.60 9.77 -3.17
CA GLU A 96 7.30 8.74 -2.40
C GLU A 96 7.60 9.22 -0.97
N LEU A 97 7.81 8.28 -0.05
CA LEU A 97 8.18 8.61 1.32
C LEU A 97 9.70 8.81 1.40
N ALA A 98 10.13 10.07 1.53
CA ALA A 98 11.53 10.41 1.76
C ALA A 98 11.89 10.25 3.25
N LEU A 99 13.08 9.70 3.50
CA LEU A 99 13.64 9.47 4.84
C LEU A 99 15.01 10.14 4.94
N ARG A 100 15.43 10.52 6.16
CA ARG A 100 16.77 11.11 6.43
C ARG A 100 17.04 12.39 5.63
N ILE A 101 16.02 13.24 5.51
CA ILE A 101 16.04 14.56 4.89
C ILE A 101 17.03 15.47 5.62
N ARG A 102 17.89 16.11 4.84
CA ARG A 102 18.86 17.11 5.30
C ARG A 102 18.87 18.28 4.32
N TYR A 103 19.24 19.47 4.80
CA TYR A 103 19.42 20.65 3.97
C TYR A 103 20.61 21.46 4.44
N ILE A 104 21.11 22.35 3.57
CA ILE A 104 22.14 23.32 3.93
C ILE A 104 21.44 24.68 4.07
N ASP A 105 21.60 25.33 5.23
CA ASP A 105 21.04 26.65 5.44
C ASP A 105 21.81 27.74 4.67
N HIS A 106 21.32 28.97 4.67
CA HIS A 106 21.98 30.09 3.98
C HIS A 106 23.37 30.47 4.57
N LYS A 107 23.75 29.90 5.72
CA LYS A 107 25.05 30.10 6.36
C LYS A 107 26.02 28.95 6.06
N GLY A 108 25.60 27.94 5.30
CA GLY A 108 26.41 26.78 4.95
C GLY A 108 26.39 25.65 5.99
N ASN A 109 25.51 25.72 7.00
CA ASN A 109 25.40 24.64 8.00
C ASN A 109 24.53 23.52 7.47
N GLU A 110 24.99 22.27 7.61
CA GLU A 110 24.15 21.10 7.36
C GLU A 110 23.18 20.89 8.51
N ILE A 111 21.89 20.91 8.20
CA ILE A 111 20.79 20.74 9.16
C ILE A 111 20.06 19.43 8.88
N ASN A 112 19.91 18.63 9.93
CA ASN A 112 19.06 17.44 9.94
C ASN A 112 17.61 17.87 10.21
N ALA A 113 16.71 17.60 9.25
CA ALA A 113 15.30 17.99 9.34
C ALA A 113 14.48 17.00 10.21
N ASN A 114 14.93 16.78 11.45
CA ASN A 114 14.24 15.90 12.39
C ASN A 114 13.12 16.64 13.13
N HIS A 115 11.93 16.04 13.20
CA HIS A 115 10.80 16.57 13.95
C HIS A 115 10.49 15.66 15.15
N ASP A 116 10.25 16.23 16.34
CA ASP A 116 10.14 15.47 17.60
C ASP A 116 9.04 14.40 17.59
N THR A 117 7.95 14.63 16.86
CA THR A 117 6.82 13.69 16.80
C THR A 117 6.79 12.81 15.54
N MET A 118 7.29 13.31 14.42
CA MET A 118 7.17 12.65 13.11
C MET A 118 8.46 11.90 12.74
N GLY A 119 9.56 12.23 13.40
CA GLY A 119 10.91 11.84 13.02
C GLY A 119 11.36 12.60 11.77
N ASN A 120 12.36 12.04 11.10
CA ASN A 120 12.90 12.60 9.86
C ASN A 120 12.34 11.88 8.64
N LYS A 121 11.18 12.36 8.17
CA LYS A 121 10.54 11.91 6.95
C LYS A 121 9.62 12.99 6.39
N ALA A 122 9.38 12.96 5.08
CA ALA A 122 8.37 13.77 4.41
C ALA A 122 7.91 13.06 3.14
N ILE A 123 6.74 13.42 2.64
CA ILE A 123 6.35 12.99 1.29
C ILE A 123 7.10 13.89 0.29
N ALA A 124 7.82 13.27 -0.63
CA ALA A 124 8.44 13.92 -1.77
C ALA A 124 7.50 13.82 -2.96
N PHE A 125 7.29 14.93 -3.67
CA PHE A 125 6.70 14.93 -5.01
C PHE A 125 7.83 14.94 -6.03
N VAL A 126 7.86 13.93 -6.88
CA VAL A 126 8.81 13.82 -8.00
C VAL A 126 8.06 14.20 -9.27
N GLY A 127 8.38 15.38 -9.78
CA GLY A 127 7.80 15.90 -11.00
C GLY A 127 8.81 16.06 -12.12
N ASN A 128 8.35 16.58 -13.25
CA ASN A 128 9.17 16.79 -14.45
C ASN A 128 10.28 17.84 -14.25
N GLN A 129 10.12 18.70 -13.24
CA GLN A 129 11.06 19.78 -12.90
C GLN A 129 11.94 19.45 -11.69
N GLY A 130 11.89 18.20 -11.20
CA GLY A 130 12.67 17.75 -10.05
C GLY A 130 11.80 17.36 -8.86
N VAL A 131 12.42 17.38 -7.68
CA VAL A 131 11.85 16.87 -6.45
C VAL A 131 11.46 18.02 -5.53
N GLN A 132 10.22 18.02 -5.07
CA GLN A 132 9.73 18.91 -4.04
C GLN A 132 9.45 18.12 -2.75
N LEU A 133 10.21 18.40 -1.70
CA LEU A 133 10.00 17.80 -0.38
C LEU A 133 8.88 18.53 0.38
N GLY A 134 8.11 17.77 1.17
CA GLY A 134 7.00 18.32 1.95
C GLY A 134 5.75 18.53 1.10
N TRP A 135 5.46 17.60 0.18
CA TRP A 135 4.24 17.64 -0.63
C TRP A 135 2.99 17.67 0.25
N LEU A 136 2.08 18.58 -0.10
CA LEU A 136 0.80 18.78 0.59
C LEU A 136 -0.31 18.24 -0.30
N ALA A 137 -1.04 17.24 0.18
CA ALA A 137 -2.20 16.71 -0.53
C ALA A 137 -3.31 17.77 -0.61
N SER A 138 -3.80 18.04 -1.82
CA SER A 138 -4.98 18.88 -1.99
C SER A 138 -6.27 18.13 -1.60
N GLN A 139 -7.39 18.84 -1.47
CA GLN A 139 -8.70 18.18 -1.30
C GLN A 139 -9.02 17.23 -2.46
N ALA A 140 -8.62 17.58 -3.69
CA ALA A 140 -8.80 16.70 -4.84
C ALA A 140 -7.98 15.41 -4.66
N ASP A 141 -6.73 15.52 -4.20
CA ASP A 141 -5.87 14.35 -3.95
C ASP A 141 -6.45 13.43 -2.87
N MET A 142 -6.94 14.00 -1.78
CA MET A 142 -7.51 13.27 -0.65
C MET A 142 -8.83 12.58 -0.98
N LEU A 143 -9.66 13.16 -1.84
CA LEU A 143 -11.00 12.68 -2.20
C LEU A 143 -11.04 11.84 -3.49
N SER A 144 -9.88 11.56 -4.09
CA SER A 144 -9.82 10.78 -5.32
C SER A 144 -9.54 9.32 -5.08
N ASP A 145 -10.12 8.50 -5.96
CA ASP A 145 -9.99 7.05 -5.98
C ASP A 145 -9.20 6.55 -7.19
N ASP A 146 -8.42 7.44 -7.85
CA ASP A 146 -7.63 7.16 -9.05
C ASP A 146 -6.12 6.97 -8.77
N TRP A 147 -5.75 6.61 -7.53
CA TRP A 147 -4.35 6.39 -7.15
C TRP A 147 -3.83 5.03 -7.62
N TYR A 148 -2.54 4.90 -7.91
CA TYR A 148 -1.96 3.61 -8.27
C TYR A 148 -0.46 3.56 -7.93
N ILE A 149 0.08 2.35 -7.76
CA ILE A 149 1.51 2.13 -7.55
C ILE A 149 2.23 2.22 -8.90
N VAL A 150 3.37 2.93 -8.94
CA VAL A 150 4.17 3.22 -10.14
C VAL A 150 5.43 2.35 -10.23
#